data_AF-A0A3C1KNY2-F1
#
_entry.id   AF-A0A3C1KNY2-F1
#
_cell.length_a   1.000
_cell.length_b   1.000
_cell.length_c   1.000
_cell.angle_alpha   90.00
_cell.angle_beta   90.00
_cell.angle_gamma   90.00
#
_symmetry.space_group_name_H-M   'P 1'
#
loop_
_entity.id
_entity.type
_entity.pdbx_description
1 polymer ?
#
loop_
_entity_poly.entity_id
_entity_poly.type
_entity_poly.pdbx_seq_one_letter_code
_entity_poly.pdbx_strand_id
1 'polypeptide(L)'
;MMSEYPTIEECIGNTPLVKLQRLPGATSNTLLAKLEGNNPAGSVKDRPALSMIAEAEARGDISPGDTLIEATSGNTGIALAMAAPIRGYRLVLIMPAHMSSERKQAMSAYGAELVEVSQAEGMEGARDLAMTMEAEGKGRVLNQFGNPDNPLAHYRGTGPEIWRQTGGTITHFIASMGTTGTIMGVSAFLKA
;
A
#
# COMPACT_ATOMS: atom_id res chain seq x y z
N MET A 1 -12.61 -13.38 -19.84
CA MET A 1 -13.63 -14.21 -19.15
C MET A 1 -13.68 -13.71 -17.73
N MET A 2 -14.84 -13.26 -17.23
CA MET A 2 -14.99 -13.02 -15.79
C MET A 2 -14.88 -14.38 -15.10
N SER A 3 -13.97 -14.51 -14.12
CA SER A 3 -13.83 -15.72 -13.33
C SER A 3 -15.10 -15.95 -12.52
N GLU A 4 -15.45 -17.22 -12.29
CA GLU A 4 -16.59 -17.61 -11.47
C GLU A 4 -16.46 -17.14 -10.00
N TYR A 5 -15.23 -16.89 -9.56
CA TYR A 5 -14.87 -16.45 -8.21
C TYR A 5 -13.98 -15.20 -8.25
N PRO A 6 -14.08 -14.31 -7.26
CA PRO A 6 -13.21 -13.14 -7.18
C PRO A 6 -11.76 -13.55 -6.89
N THR A 7 -10.84 -12.79 -7.47
CA THR A 7 -9.41 -12.82 -7.19
C THR A 7 -9.08 -12.03 -5.92
N ILE A 8 -7.87 -12.22 -5.38
CA ILE A 8 -7.38 -11.43 -4.24
C ILE A 8 -7.38 -9.93 -4.57
N GLU A 9 -7.04 -9.59 -5.81
CA GLU A 9 -7.00 -8.21 -6.27
C GLU A 9 -8.37 -7.54 -6.20
N GLU A 10 -9.42 -8.24 -6.68
CA GLU A 10 -10.79 -7.75 -6.65
C GLU A 10 -11.35 -7.61 -5.22
N CYS A 11 -10.68 -8.22 -4.24
CA CYS A 11 -10.98 -8.09 -2.82
C CYS A 11 -10.28 -6.91 -2.13
N ILE A 12 -9.40 -6.15 -2.83
CA ILE A 12 -8.76 -4.97 -2.27
C ILE A 12 -9.74 -3.80 -2.26
N GLY A 13 -9.91 -3.18 -1.10
CA GLY A 13 -10.80 -2.05 -0.89
C GLY A 13 -12.22 -2.45 -0.51
N ASN A 14 -13.18 -1.56 -0.80
CA ASN A 14 -14.58 -1.65 -0.35
C ASN A 14 -14.71 -1.98 1.15
N THR A 15 -13.79 -1.47 1.95
CA THR A 15 -13.69 -1.81 3.37
C THR A 15 -14.86 -1.22 4.17
N PRO A 16 -15.25 -1.82 5.30
CA PRO A 16 -16.33 -1.30 6.12
C PRO A 16 -16.06 0.11 6.65
N LEU A 17 -17.11 0.93 6.74
CA LEU A 17 -17.10 2.19 7.46
C LEU A 17 -18.03 2.04 8.68
N VAL A 18 -17.47 2.15 9.88
CA VAL A 18 -18.20 1.84 11.12
C VAL A 18 -18.30 3.04 12.03
N LYS A 19 -19.46 3.20 12.69
CA LYS A 19 -19.67 4.26 13.69
C LYS A 19 -19.07 3.86 15.04
N LEU A 20 -18.28 4.75 15.64
CA LEU A 20 -17.83 4.59 17.02
C LEU A 20 -19.01 4.84 17.96
N GLN A 21 -19.33 3.85 18.81
CA GLN A 21 -20.51 3.87 19.68
C GLN A 21 -20.27 4.59 21.01
N ARG A 22 -19.02 4.58 21.50
CA ARG A 22 -18.63 5.14 22.80
C ARG A 22 -17.50 6.13 22.56
N LEU A 23 -17.75 7.39 22.89
CA LEU A 23 -16.80 8.48 22.77
C LEU A 23 -16.65 9.17 24.13
N PRO A 24 -15.44 9.65 24.49
CA PRO A 24 -15.25 10.43 25.70
C PRO A 24 -15.94 11.80 25.59
N GLY A 25 -16.53 12.27 26.70
CA GLY A 25 -17.22 13.56 26.79
C GLY A 25 -18.64 13.55 26.22
N ALA A 26 -19.31 14.71 26.29
CA ALA A 26 -20.62 14.93 25.69
C ALA A 26 -20.44 15.51 24.28
N THR A 27 -20.79 14.75 23.24
CA THR A 27 -20.67 15.21 21.84
C THR A 27 -21.87 14.75 21.00
N SER A 28 -22.29 15.60 20.08
CA SER A 28 -23.25 15.28 19.02
C SER A 28 -22.58 14.78 17.73
N ASN A 29 -21.24 14.78 17.68
CA ASN A 29 -20.50 14.41 16.48
C ASN A 29 -20.61 12.90 16.20
N THR A 30 -20.70 12.55 14.92
CA THR A 30 -20.58 11.16 14.45
C THR A 30 -19.15 10.91 14.01
N LEU A 31 -18.45 10.01 14.72
CA LEU A 31 -17.11 9.57 14.33
C LEU A 31 -17.22 8.21 13.63
N LEU A 32 -16.67 8.15 12.42
CA LEU A 32 -16.64 6.95 11.58
C LEU A 32 -15.20 6.47 11.40
N ALA A 33 -14.98 5.16 11.50
CA ALA A 33 -13.70 4.51 11.26
C ALA A 33 -13.77 3.65 9.99
N LYS A 34 -12.86 3.91 9.05
CA LYS A 34 -12.71 3.11 7.83
C LYS A 34 -11.77 1.94 8.14
N LEU A 35 -12.28 0.72 8.11
CA LEU A 35 -11.57 -0.47 8.59
C LEU A 35 -10.62 -1.04 7.53
N GLU A 36 -9.54 -0.31 7.24
CA GLU A 36 -8.54 -0.70 6.24
C GLU A 36 -7.71 -1.94 6.61
N GLY A 37 -7.82 -2.43 7.86
CA GLY A 37 -7.27 -3.73 8.26
C GLY A 37 -7.98 -4.92 7.59
N ASN A 38 -9.16 -4.70 7.00
CA ASN A 38 -9.93 -5.74 6.31
C ASN A 38 -9.48 -5.99 4.86
N ASN A 39 -8.44 -5.31 4.37
CA ASN A 39 -7.84 -5.67 3.08
C ASN A 39 -7.11 -7.03 3.20
N PRO A 40 -6.91 -7.79 2.11
CA PRO A 40 -6.35 -9.14 2.14
C PRO A 40 -4.99 -9.29 2.83
N ALA A 41 -4.05 -8.36 2.63
CA ALA A 41 -2.76 -8.34 3.31
C ALA A 41 -2.80 -7.63 4.69
N GLY A 42 -3.99 -7.25 5.14
CA GLY A 42 -4.27 -6.77 6.49
C GLY A 42 -4.07 -5.27 6.70
N SER A 43 -3.95 -4.46 5.64
CA SER A 43 -3.73 -3.02 5.81
C SER A 43 -4.17 -2.15 4.63
N VAL A 44 -4.18 -0.83 4.85
CA VAL A 44 -4.41 0.18 3.80
C VAL A 44 -3.39 0.12 2.65
N LYS A 45 -2.23 -0.54 2.84
CA LYS A 45 -1.12 -0.54 1.86
C LYS A 45 -1.36 -1.44 0.65
N ASP A 46 -2.33 -2.33 0.72
CA ASP A 46 -2.78 -3.15 -0.41
C ASP A 46 -3.19 -2.27 -1.59
N ARG A 47 -3.86 -1.14 -1.31
CA ARG A 47 -4.33 -0.20 -2.34
C ARG A 47 -3.19 0.44 -3.14
N PRO A 48 -2.22 1.17 -2.52
CA PRO A 48 -1.11 1.74 -3.27
C PRO A 48 -0.17 0.69 -3.82
N ALA A 49 0.02 -0.47 -3.18
CA ALA A 49 0.84 -1.55 -3.73
C ALA A 49 0.31 -1.99 -5.09
N LEU A 50 -1.00 -2.30 -5.16
CA LEU A 50 -1.64 -2.67 -6.42
C LEU A 50 -1.60 -1.53 -7.44
N SER A 51 -1.95 -0.31 -7.03
CA SER A 51 -2.00 0.86 -7.90
C SER A 51 -0.64 1.16 -8.54
N MET A 52 0.45 1.15 -7.75
CA MET A 52 1.79 1.41 -8.27
C MET A 52 2.24 0.36 -9.30
N ILE A 53 1.90 -0.92 -9.09
CA ILE A 53 2.21 -2.00 -10.05
C ILE A 53 1.35 -1.85 -11.31
N ALA A 54 0.04 -1.73 -11.15
CA ALA A 54 -0.90 -1.70 -12.27
C ALA A 54 -0.69 -0.48 -13.18
N GLU A 55 -0.44 0.71 -12.60
CA GLU A 55 -0.23 1.92 -13.39
C GLU A 55 1.17 1.93 -14.04
N ALA A 56 2.21 1.37 -13.38
CA ALA A 56 3.51 1.19 -14.02
C ALA A 56 3.45 0.21 -15.20
N GLU A 57 2.74 -0.90 -15.06
CA GLU A 57 2.47 -1.86 -16.15
C GLU A 57 1.68 -1.19 -17.28
N ALA A 58 0.63 -0.44 -16.96
CA ALA A 58 -0.19 0.27 -17.95
C ALA A 58 0.61 1.34 -18.74
N ARG A 59 1.61 1.97 -18.10
CA ARG A 59 2.55 2.88 -18.77
C ARG A 59 3.63 2.17 -19.57
N GLY A 60 3.80 0.86 -19.42
CA GLY A 60 4.89 0.09 -20.00
C GLY A 60 6.24 0.29 -19.31
N ASP A 61 6.25 0.84 -18.09
CA ASP A 61 7.47 1.00 -17.28
C ASP A 61 8.03 -0.34 -16.78
N ILE A 62 7.15 -1.34 -16.66
CA ILE A 62 7.43 -2.71 -16.24
C ILE A 62 6.58 -3.69 -17.07
N SER A 63 6.97 -4.96 -17.09
CA SER A 63 6.22 -6.06 -17.70
C SER A 63 6.28 -7.32 -16.83
N PRO A 64 5.25 -8.19 -16.84
CA PRO A 64 5.27 -9.44 -16.08
C PRO A 64 6.56 -10.25 -16.33
N GLY A 65 7.18 -10.73 -15.25
CA GLY A 65 8.52 -11.34 -15.24
C GLY A 65 9.63 -10.41 -14.72
N ASP A 66 9.40 -9.10 -14.74
CA ASP A 66 10.32 -8.11 -14.18
C ASP A 66 10.47 -8.26 -12.66
N THR A 67 11.57 -7.70 -12.14
CA THR A 67 11.85 -7.60 -10.71
C THR A 67 11.46 -6.22 -10.20
N LEU A 68 10.61 -6.17 -9.19
CA LEU A 68 10.27 -4.98 -8.43
C LEU A 68 11.15 -4.88 -7.19
N ILE A 69 11.55 -3.67 -6.85
CA ILE A 69 12.41 -3.37 -5.70
C ILE A 69 11.71 -2.33 -4.82
N GLU A 70 11.68 -2.55 -3.51
CA GLU A 70 11.22 -1.54 -2.56
C GLU A 70 12.00 -1.62 -1.24
N ALA A 71 12.43 -0.46 -0.74
CA ALA A 71 13.06 -0.34 0.56
C ALA A 71 11.98 -0.15 1.64
N THR A 72 11.57 -1.24 2.30
CA THR A 72 10.54 -1.18 3.32
C THR A 72 10.55 -2.38 4.26
N SER A 73 10.20 -2.15 5.51
CA SER A 73 10.05 -3.18 6.55
C SER A 73 8.64 -3.24 7.16
N GLY A 74 7.71 -2.49 6.58
CA GLY A 74 6.36 -2.30 7.11
C GLY A 74 5.28 -2.91 6.23
N ASN A 75 4.06 -2.41 6.40
CA ASN A 75 2.87 -2.89 5.69
C ASN A 75 2.98 -2.79 4.17
N THR A 76 3.75 -1.83 3.63
CA THR A 76 4.00 -1.75 2.18
C THR A 76 4.74 -2.99 1.67
N GLY A 77 5.71 -3.50 2.43
CA GLY A 77 6.43 -4.72 2.06
C GLY A 77 5.50 -5.94 2.02
N ILE A 78 4.63 -6.09 3.02
CA ILE A 78 3.65 -7.19 3.06
C ILE A 78 2.65 -7.07 1.89
N ALA A 79 2.14 -5.86 1.63
CA ALA A 79 1.20 -5.61 0.55
C ALA A 79 1.82 -5.86 -0.84
N LEU A 80 3.07 -5.43 -1.06
CA LEU A 80 3.80 -5.71 -2.30
C LEU A 80 4.14 -7.19 -2.42
N ALA A 81 4.55 -7.85 -1.34
CA ALA A 81 4.86 -9.27 -1.33
C ALA A 81 3.66 -10.09 -1.77
N MET A 82 2.45 -9.71 -1.34
CA MET A 82 1.21 -10.32 -1.85
C MET A 82 0.92 -9.93 -3.31
N ALA A 83 1.00 -8.65 -3.66
CA ALA A 83 0.52 -8.14 -4.96
C ALA A 83 1.42 -8.51 -6.15
N ALA A 84 2.75 -8.48 -5.98
CA ALA A 84 3.70 -8.70 -7.06
C ALA A 84 3.57 -10.11 -7.69
N PRO A 85 3.55 -11.22 -6.94
CA PRO A 85 3.38 -12.56 -7.50
C PRO A 85 2.02 -12.76 -8.17
N ILE A 86 0.93 -12.19 -7.62
CA ILE A 86 -0.42 -12.26 -8.22
C ILE A 86 -0.41 -11.68 -9.64
N ARG A 87 0.40 -10.64 -9.85
CA ARG A 87 0.57 -9.94 -11.13
C ARG A 87 1.74 -10.48 -11.97
N GLY A 88 2.42 -11.54 -11.51
CA GLY A 88 3.51 -12.19 -12.26
C GLY A 88 4.88 -11.52 -12.15
N TYR A 89 5.13 -10.75 -11.09
CA TYR A 89 6.39 -10.07 -10.83
C TYR A 89 7.21 -10.74 -9.73
N ARG A 90 8.54 -10.63 -9.84
CA ARG A 90 9.45 -10.93 -8.74
C ARG A 90 9.54 -9.71 -7.82
N LEU A 91 9.77 -9.91 -6.53
CA LEU A 91 9.89 -8.82 -5.57
C LEU A 91 11.15 -8.98 -4.72
N VAL A 92 11.95 -7.93 -4.66
CA VAL A 92 13.05 -7.76 -3.71
C VAL A 92 12.67 -6.67 -2.71
N LEU A 93 12.69 -7.02 -1.42
CA LEU A 93 12.47 -6.10 -0.32
C LEU A 93 13.77 -5.86 0.44
N ILE A 94 14.15 -4.60 0.59
CA ILE A 94 15.37 -4.21 1.28
C ILE A 94 15.01 -3.62 2.65
N MET A 95 15.59 -4.16 3.72
CA MET A 95 15.27 -3.73 5.09
C MET A 95 16.43 -3.88 6.08
N PRO A 96 16.44 -3.17 7.21
CA PRO A 96 17.43 -3.38 8.26
C PRO A 96 17.32 -4.78 8.90
N ALA A 97 18.47 -5.40 9.21
CA ALA A 97 18.52 -6.76 9.76
C ALA A 97 17.75 -6.98 11.08
N HIS A 98 17.57 -5.94 11.89
CA HIS A 98 16.91 -6.01 13.21
C HIS A 98 15.38 -6.10 13.16
N MET A 99 14.77 -6.20 11.97
CA MET A 99 13.33 -6.39 11.83
C MET A 99 12.89 -7.76 12.38
N SER A 100 11.66 -7.80 12.93
CA SER A 100 11.14 -9.00 13.57
C SER A 100 11.02 -10.18 12.61
N SER A 101 11.24 -11.39 13.12
CA SER A 101 11.18 -12.63 12.33
C SER A 101 9.80 -12.86 11.73
N GLU A 102 8.73 -12.49 12.43
CA GLU A 102 7.35 -12.66 11.98
C GLU A 102 7.08 -11.85 10.72
N ARG A 103 7.63 -10.62 10.63
CA ARG A 103 7.48 -9.78 9.43
C ARG A 103 8.26 -10.32 8.25
N LYS A 104 9.50 -10.76 8.49
CA LYS A 104 10.33 -11.40 7.45
C LYS A 104 9.63 -12.66 6.91
N GLN A 105 9.14 -13.51 7.81
CA GLN A 105 8.39 -14.71 7.46
C GLN A 105 7.12 -14.39 6.67
N ALA A 106 6.35 -13.37 7.07
CA ALA A 106 5.15 -12.96 6.35
C ALA A 106 5.46 -12.51 4.91
N MET A 107 6.53 -11.73 4.71
CA MET A 107 6.93 -11.28 3.37
C MET A 107 7.49 -12.42 2.52
N SER A 108 8.37 -13.25 3.08
CA SER A 108 8.94 -14.41 2.37
C SER A 108 7.91 -15.49 2.07
N ALA A 109 6.86 -15.64 2.89
CA ALA A 109 5.77 -16.59 2.63
C ALA A 109 5.00 -16.27 1.35
N TYR A 110 4.93 -14.99 0.96
CA TYR A 110 4.40 -14.60 -0.35
C TYR A 110 5.42 -14.71 -1.49
N GLY A 111 6.69 -15.07 -1.21
CA GLY A 111 7.73 -15.25 -2.21
C GLY A 111 8.62 -14.03 -2.44
N ALA A 112 8.60 -13.03 -1.54
CA ALA A 112 9.53 -11.92 -1.60
C ALA A 112 10.96 -12.35 -1.24
N GLU A 113 11.93 -11.93 -2.04
CA GLU A 113 13.35 -12.00 -1.71
C GLU A 113 13.68 -10.87 -0.73
N LEU A 114 14.34 -11.20 0.39
CA LEU A 114 14.71 -10.22 1.41
C LEU A 114 16.21 -9.95 1.35
N VAL A 115 16.58 -8.69 1.17
CA VAL A 115 17.96 -8.22 1.26
C VAL A 115 18.09 -7.36 2.51
N GLU A 116 19.07 -7.69 3.35
CA GLU A 116 19.27 -7.01 4.62
C GLU A 116 20.43 -6.02 4.55
N VAL A 117 20.20 -4.80 5.06
CA VAL A 117 21.25 -3.83 5.36
C VAL A 117 21.55 -3.83 6.86
N SER A 118 22.72 -3.32 7.23
CA SER A 118 23.12 -3.24 8.63
C SER A 118 22.18 -2.32 9.43
N GLN A 119 22.15 -2.50 10.74
CA GLN A 119 21.38 -1.61 11.62
C GLN A 119 21.88 -0.16 11.56
N ALA A 120 23.19 0.05 11.36
CA ALA A 120 23.80 1.37 11.27
C ALA A 120 23.38 2.13 10.00
N GLU A 121 23.27 1.42 8.87
CA GLU A 121 22.75 1.96 7.61
C GLU A 121 21.25 2.31 7.69
N GLY A 122 20.49 1.51 8.45
CA GLY A 122 19.08 1.76 8.68
C GLY A 122 18.25 1.80 7.40
N MET A 123 17.13 2.53 7.42
CA MET A 123 16.26 2.65 6.25
C MET A 123 16.85 3.54 5.14
N GLU A 124 17.80 4.42 5.45
CA GLU A 124 18.47 5.25 4.46
C GLU A 124 19.38 4.39 3.58
N GLY A 125 20.23 3.55 4.17
CA GLY A 125 21.05 2.62 3.38
C GLY A 125 20.22 1.58 2.62
N ALA A 126 19.05 1.17 3.14
CA ALA A 126 18.12 0.34 2.38
C ALA A 126 17.63 1.03 1.09
N ARG A 127 17.36 2.35 1.15
CA ARG A 127 16.97 3.15 -0.01
C ARG A 127 18.12 3.35 -0.99
N ASP A 128 19.32 3.64 -0.48
CA ASP A 128 20.51 3.81 -1.32
C ASP A 128 20.86 2.51 -2.07
N LEU A 129 20.74 1.36 -1.39
CA LEU A 129 20.91 0.06 -2.02
C LEU A 129 19.82 -0.20 -3.08
N ALA A 130 18.56 0.17 -2.82
CA ALA A 130 17.50 0.05 -3.82
C ALA A 130 17.81 0.82 -5.11
N MET A 131 18.26 2.08 -4.97
CA MET A 131 18.64 2.92 -6.10
C MET A 131 19.87 2.38 -6.83
N THR A 132 20.84 1.83 -6.09
CA THR A 132 22.03 1.18 -6.67
C THR A 132 21.63 -0.04 -7.49
N MET A 133 20.77 -0.90 -6.97
CA MET A 133 20.28 -2.09 -7.67
C MET A 133 19.49 -1.73 -8.94
N GLU A 134 18.68 -0.67 -8.89
CA GLU A 134 18.00 -0.14 -10.07
C GLU A 134 18.99 0.37 -11.13
N ALA A 135 19.99 1.15 -10.73
CA ALA A 135 21.02 1.66 -11.64
C ALA A 135 21.86 0.54 -12.28
N GLU A 136 22.02 -0.59 -11.58
CA GLU A 136 22.66 -1.80 -12.09
C GLU A 136 21.74 -2.67 -12.97
N GLY A 137 20.48 -2.27 -13.17
CA GLY A 137 19.51 -3.00 -13.99
C GLY A 137 18.97 -4.28 -13.34
N LYS A 138 19.04 -4.39 -12.01
CA LYS A 138 18.55 -5.59 -11.27
C LYS A 138 17.04 -5.61 -11.09
N GLY A 139 16.36 -4.48 -11.32
CA GLY A 139 14.92 -4.34 -11.20
C GLY A 139 14.49 -2.87 -11.20
N ARG A 140 13.19 -2.64 -11.00
CA ARG A 140 12.57 -1.32 -10.96
C ARG A 140 12.18 -0.96 -9.53
N VAL A 141 12.58 0.22 -9.06
CA VAL A 141 12.17 0.73 -7.75
C VAL A 141 10.79 1.38 -7.86
N LEU A 142 9.84 0.93 -7.04
CA LEU A 142 8.49 1.50 -7.04
C LEU A 142 8.42 2.88 -6.39
N ASN A 143 9.28 3.14 -5.40
CA ASN A 143 9.42 4.43 -4.70
C ASN A 143 8.10 4.93 -4.08
N GLN A 144 7.55 4.19 -3.11
CA GLN A 144 6.26 4.51 -2.47
C GLN A 144 6.09 5.95 -1.97
N PHE A 145 7.18 6.67 -1.68
CA PHE A 145 7.15 8.06 -1.20
C PHE A 145 7.08 9.08 -2.34
N GLY A 146 7.68 8.78 -3.49
CA GLY A 146 7.71 9.66 -4.66
C GLY A 146 6.73 9.27 -5.77
N ASN A 147 6.11 8.10 -5.70
CA ASN A 147 5.26 7.57 -6.76
C ASN A 147 3.85 8.20 -6.74
N PRO A 148 3.42 8.89 -7.82
CA PRO A 148 2.10 9.53 -7.90
C PRO A 148 0.95 8.51 -7.90
N ASP A 149 1.21 7.24 -8.20
CA ASP A 149 0.21 6.18 -8.19
C ASP A 149 -0.21 5.77 -6.77
N ASN A 150 0.59 6.14 -5.74
CA ASN A 150 0.24 5.95 -4.34
C ASN A 150 -0.99 6.81 -3.95
N PRO A 151 -0.97 8.16 -4.04
CA PRO A 151 -2.17 8.95 -3.80
C PRO A 151 -3.29 8.66 -4.81
N LEU A 152 -2.97 8.27 -6.04
CA LEU A 152 -3.97 7.90 -7.05
C LEU A 152 -4.86 6.74 -6.59
N ALA A 153 -4.28 5.74 -5.92
CA ALA A 153 -5.02 4.60 -5.35
C ALA A 153 -6.16 5.06 -4.42
N HIS A 154 -5.90 6.13 -3.66
CA HIS A 154 -6.84 6.67 -2.70
C HIS A 154 -7.83 7.64 -3.33
N TYR A 155 -7.42 8.36 -4.38
CA TYR A 155 -8.32 9.20 -5.18
C TYR A 155 -9.35 8.35 -5.93
N ARG A 156 -8.95 7.23 -6.54
CA ARG A 156 -9.84 6.34 -7.29
C ARG A 156 -10.58 5.32 -6.42
N GLY A 157 -10.03 4.98 -5.25
CA GLY A 157 -10.60 3.97 -4.35
C GLY A 157 -11.17 4.55 -3.06
N THR A 158 -10.30 4.85 -2.11
CA THR A 158 -10.68 5.20 -0.73
C THR A 158 -11.63 6.40 -0.63
N GLY A 159 -11.38 7.48 -1.39
CA GLY A 159 -12.21 8.69 -1.42
C GLY A 159 -13.65 8.40 -1.87
N PRO A 160 -13.85 7.84 -3.08
CA PRO A 160 -15.17 7.44 -3.57
C PRO A 160 -15.92 6.49 -2.64
N GLU A 161 -15.23 5.53 -2.03
CA GLU A 161 -15.84 4.61 -1.07
C GLU A 161 -16.40 5.36 0.15
N ILE A 162 -15.61 6.26 0.74
CA ILE A 162 -16.02 7.06 1.89
C ILE A 162 -17.21 7.95 1.51
N TRP A 163 -17.15 8.62 0.36
CA TRP A 163 -18.24 9.48 -0.11
C TRP A 163 -19.54 8.71 -0.27
N ARG A 164 -19.49 7.56 -0.94
CA ARG A 164 -20.64 6.66 -1.13
C ARG A 164 -21.19 6.16 0.21
N GLN A 165 -20.32 5.66 1.10
CA GLN A 165 -20.72 5.08 2.38
C GLN A 165 -21.28 6.12 3.37
N THR A 166 -20.91 7.39 3.23
CA THR A 166 -21.46 8.49 4.03
C THR A 166 -22.65 9.18 3.37
N GLY A 167 -23.02 8.79 2.14
CA GLY A 167 -24.05 9.49 1.37
C GLY A 167 -23.73 10.98 1.15
N GLY A 168 -22.44 11.32 1.03
CA GLY A 168 -21.97 12.70 0.86
C GLY A 168 -22.03 13.59 2.12
N THR A 169 -22.25 13.01 3.30
CA THR A 169 -22.40 13.79 4.55
C THR A 169 -21.09 13.98 5.34
N ILE A 170 -19.96 13.46 4.83
CA ILE A 170 -18.66 13.65 5.47
C ILE A 170 -18.28 15.13 5.51
N THR A 171 -17.90 15.62 6.69
CA THR A 171 -17.48 17.02 6.89
C THR A 171 -15.98 17.16 7.09
N HIS A 172 -15.35 16.19 7.74
CA HIS A 172 -13.92 16.18 8.06
C HIS A 172 -13.35 14.80 7.77
N PHE A 173 -12.16 14.77 7.18
CA PHE A 173 -11.37 13.57 7.01
C PHE A 173 -10.07 13.70 7.79
N ILE A 174 -9.79 12.73 8.64
CA ILE A 174 -8.60 12.70 9.51
C ILE A 174 -7.86 11.41 9.20
N ALA A 175 -6.57 11.53 8.87
CA ALA A 175 -5.69 10.40 8.61
C ALA A 175 -4.30 10.68 9.18
N SER A 176 -3.65 9.64 9.72
CA SER A 176 -2.25 9.72 10.11
C SER A 176 -1.35 9.78 8.88
N MET A 177 -0.19 10.42 9.04
CA MET A 177 0.77 10.61 7.96
C MET A 177 1.84 9.52 8.00
N GLY A 178 1.96 8.79 6.89
CA GLY A 178 3.11 7.93 6.56
C GLY A 178 3.72 8.38 5.25
N THR A 179 3.43 7.66 4.15
CA THR A 179 3.75 8.12 2.78
C THR A 179 2.90 9.32 2.32
N THR A 180 1.92 9.74 3.12
CA THR A 180 0.92 10.79 2.83
C THR A 180 -0.06 10.51 1.69
N GLY A 181 0.10 9.43 0.93
CA GLY A 181 -0.80 9.05 -0.17
C GLY A 181 -2.28 9.00 0.21
N THR A 182 -2.61 8.43 1.37
CA THR A 182 -4.01 8.33 1.85
C THR A 182 -4.65 9.69 2.05
N ILE A 183 -4.00 10.60 2.80
CA ILE A 183 -4.57 11.93 3.06
C ILE A 183 -4.60 12.77 1.79
N MET A 184 -3.59 12.68 0.93
CA MET A 184 -3.53 13.42 -0.33
C MET A 184 -4.62 12.97 -1.30
N GLY A 185 -4.73 11.67 -1.58
CA GLY A 185 -5.69 11.15 -2.56
C GLY A 185 -7.14 11.32 -2.12
N VAL A 186 -7.45 11.02 -0.85
CA VAL A 186 -8.80 11.24 -0.32
C VAL A 186 -9.15 12.73 -0.31
N SER A 187 -8.22 13.61 0.09
CA SER A 187 -8.48 15.05 0.09
C SER A 187 -8.70 15.60 -1.31
N ALA A 188 -7.91 15.16 -2.29
CA ALA A 188 -8.07 15.57 -3.69
C ALA A 188 -9.44 15.17 -4.24
N PHE A 189 -9.96 14.01 -3.84
CA PHE A 189 -11.31 13.57 -4.23
C PHE A 189 -12.41 14.37 -3.53
N LEU A 190 -12.34 14.51 -2.20
CA LEU A 190 -13.41 15.14 -1.40
C LEU A 190 -13.50 16.66 -1.56
N LYS A 191 -12.44 17.31 -2.07
CA LYS A 191 -12.40 18.77 -2.31
C LYS A 191 -12.66 19.16 -3.76
N ALA A 192 -12.86 18.18 -4.65
CA ALA A 192 -13.14 18.42 -6.07
C ALA A 192 -14.56 18.97 -6.30
#